data_AF-Q6YGT3-F1
#
_entry.id   AF-Q6YGT3-F1
#
_cell.length_a   1.000
_cell.length_b   1.000
_cell.length_c   1.000
_cell.angle_alpha   90.00
_cell.angle_beta   90.00
_cell.angle_gamma   90.00
#
_symmetry.space_group_name_H-M   'P 1'
#
loop_
_entity.id
_entity.type
_entity.pdbx_description
1 polymer ?
#
loop_
_entity_poly.entity_id
_entity_poly.type
_entity_poly.pdbx_seq_one_letter_code
_entity_poly.pdbx_strand_id
1 'polypeptide(L)'
;MVLCFEITQGKTKAAARVVPVHSLITPLVLSLREKPHNGFLFYHASITERADGKRSTWHTQRFTRAKRKALGEKGTERKVFHSLRHGVAQLLDRNQIPEDRIALLLGHTRGNTETFRTYSKNAASPVELKKYIELLRYPEIEKGLSINKKSNLRRKTTP
;
A
#
# COMPACT_ATOMS: atom_id res chain seq x y z
N MET A 1 11.87 -12.81 -11.17
CA MET A 1 11.12 -11.58 -11.53
C MET A 1 10.46 -11.01 -10.27
N VAL A 2 10.48 -9.70 -10.02
CA VAL A 2 9.84 -9.09 -8.83
C VAL A 2 8.45 -8.60 -9.21
N LEU A 3 7.42 -8.98 -8.45
CA LEU A 3 6.06 -8.47 -8.63
C LEU A 3 5.97 -7.04 -8.10
N CYS A 4 5.48 -6.10 -8.91
CA CYS A 4 5.39 -4.69 -8.56
C CYS A 4 4.03 -4.09 -8.91
N PHE A 5 3.64 -3.05 -8.18
CA PHE A 5 2.66 -2.08 -8.64
C PHE A 5 3.38 -1.02 -9.45
N GLU A 6 2.96 -0.84 -10.70
CA GLU A 6 3.37 0.31 -11.51
C GLU A 6 2.32 1.41 -11.39
N ILE A 7 2.77 2.58 -10.94
CA ILE A 7 1.95 3.79 -10.87
C ILE A 7 2.42 4.67 -12.01
N THR A 8 1.56 4.79 -13.03
CA THR A 8 1.94 5.43 -14.29
C THR A 8 1.81 6.95 -14.24
N GLN A 9 0.80 7.47 -13.52
CA GLN A 9 0.52 8.90 -13.42
C GLN A 9 -0.07 9.29 -12.06
N GLY A 10 -0.07 10.59 -11.78
CA GLY A 10 -0.77 11.21 -10.66
C GLY A 10 -0.76 12.73 -10.80
N LYS A 11 -1.05 13.46 -9.72
CA LYS A 11 -1.12 14.93 -9.76
C LYS A 11 0.20 15.61 -10.13
N THR A 12 1.33 14.98 -9.85
CA THR A 12 2.67 15.53 -10.06
C THR A 12 3.57 14.52 -10.78
N LYS A 13 4.65 15.00 -11.40
CA LYS A 13 5.66 14.12 -12.06
C LYS A 13 6.25 13.07 -11.11
N ALA A 14 6.39 13.40 -9.82
CA ALA A 14 6.88 12.50 -8.79
C ALA A 14 5.90 11.36 -8.42
N ALA A 15 4.66 11.38 -8.92
CA ALA A 15 3.70 10.32 -8.66
C ALA A 15 4.04 9.03 -9.40
N ALA A 16 4.67 9.13 -10.57
CA ALA A 16 4.97 7.97 -11.40
C ALA A 16 6.13 7.17 -10.78
N ARG A 17 5.86 5.91 -10.39
CA ARG A 17 6.82 5.08 -9.62
C ARG A 17 6.49 3.61 -9.71
N VAL A 18 7.47 2.78 -9.36
CA VAL A 18 7.33 1.32 -9.24
C VAL A 18 7.49 0.94 -7.78
N VAL A 19 6.51 0.21 -7.23
CA VAL A 19 6.51 -0.23 -5.82
C VAL A 19 6.46 -1.76 -5.79
N PRO A 20 7.51 -2.44 -5.30
CA PRO A 20 7.48 -3.88 -5.12
C PRO A 20 6.38 -4.31 -4.15
N VAL A 21 5.73 -5.44 -4.46
CA VAL A 21 4.68 -6.02 -3.63
C VAL A 21 5.34 -6.79 -2.48
N HIS A 22 4.94 -6.54 -1.23
CA HIS A 22 5.44 -7.32 -0.09
C HIS A 22 5.02 -8.79 -0.20
N SER A 23 5.91 -9.71 0.16
CA SER A 23 5.67 -11.16 0.12
C SER A 23 4.40 -11.59 0.88
N LEU A 24 4.07 -10.94 2.00
CA LEU A 24 2.88 -11.26 2.80
C LEU A 24 1.56 -11.00 2.06
N ILE A 25 1.52 -10.02 1.16
CA ILE A 25 0.33 -9.67 0.38
C ILE A 25 0.38 -10.19 -1.05
N THR A 26 1.48 -10.82 -1.47
CA THR A 26 1.63 -11.34 -2.84
C THR A 26 0.49 -12.29 -3.23
N PRO A 27 0.08 -13.27 -2.39
CA PRO A 27 -1.05 -14.14 -2.73
C PRO A 27 -2.36 -13.38 -2.95
N LEU A 28 -2.61 -12.32 -2.15
CA LEU A 28 -3.78 -11.46 -2.30
C LEU A 28 -3.73 -10.65 -3.60
N VAL A 29 -2.57 -10.08 -3.95
CA VAL A 29 -2.44 -9.31 -5.18
C VAL A 29 -2.64 -10.19 -6.41
N LEU A 30 -2.10 -11.41 -6.40
CA LEU A 30 -2.29 -12.36 -7.49
C LEU A 30 -3.76 -12.79 -7.62
N SER A 31 -4.46 -13.07 -6.52
CA SER A 31 -5.88 -13.44 -6.58
C SER A 31 -6.78 -12.30 -7.04
N LEU A 32 -6.48 -11.05 -6.68
CA LEU A 32 -7.19 -9.87 -7.17
C LEU A 32 -6.97 -9.66 -8.67
N ARG A 33 -5.77 -9.98 -9.17
CA ARG A 33 -5.45 -9.87 -10.61
C ARG A 33 -6.25 -10.85 -11.47
N GLU A 34 -6.59 -12.02 -10.94
CA GLU A 34 -7.40 -13.04 -11.65
C GLU A 34 -8.87 -12.65 -11.78
N LYS A 35 -9.36 -11.72 -10.96
CA LYS A 35 -10.75 -11.23 -10.98
C LYS A 35 -10.79 -9.72 -11.17
N PRO A 36 -10.31 -9.21 -12.32
CA PRO A 36 -10.27 -7.78 -12.56
C PRO A 36 -11.69 -7.22 -12.72
N HIS A 37 -11.96 -6.08 -12.10
CA HIS A 37 -13.22 -5.37 -12.20
C HIS A 37 -13.07 -4.24 -13.22
N ASN A 38 -13.27 -4.53 -14.51
CA ASN A 38 -13.08 -3.56 -15.62
C ASN A 38 -11.68 -2.92 -15.60
N GLY A 39 -10.63 -3.72 -15.41
CA GLY A 39 -9.24 -3.25 -15.32
C GLY A 39 -8.82 -2.74 -13.94
N PHE A 40 -9.70 -2.77 -12.93
CA PHE A 40 -9.37 -2.44 -11.55
C PHE A 40 -9.14 -3.68 -10.69
N LEU A 41 -8.16 -3.62 -9.78
CA LEU A 41 -7.92 -4.68 -8.79
C LEU A 41 -8.99 -4.73 -7.69
N PHE A 42 -9.73 -3.64 -7.46
CA PHE A 42 -10.72 -3.54 -6.39
C PHE A 42 -12.09 -3.18 -6.97
N TYR A 43 -13.10 -4.00 -6.66
CA TYR A 43 -14.49 -3.77 -7.10
C TYR A 43 -15.00 -2.37 -6.78
N HIS A 44 -14.90 -1.93 -5.52
CA HIS A 44 -15.41 -0.62 -5.15
C HIS A 44 -14.64 0.54 -5.80
N ALA A 45 -13.41 0.31 -6.29
CA ALA A 45 -12.67 1.31 -7.05
C ALA A 45 -13.12 1.40 -8.51
N SER A 46 -13.76 0.35 -9.06
CA SER A 46 -14.32 0.35 -10.41
C SER A 46 -15.68 1.06 -10.50
N ILE A 47 -16.34 1.30 -9.37
CA ILE A 47 -17.63 2.01 -9.32
C ILE A 47 -17.38 3.51 -9.53
N THR A 48 -17.83 4.02 -10.68
CA THR A 48 -17.67 5.41 -11.15
C THR A 48 -18.99 6.16 -11.33
N GLU A 49 -20.12 5.51 -11.07
CA GLU A 49 -21.50 6.00 -11.31
C GLU A 49 -21.97 7.12 -10.37
N ARG A 50 -21.06 7.84 -9.69
CA ARG A 50 -21.49 9.01 -8.92
C ARG A 50 -21.92 10.12 -9.88
N ALA A 51 -22.95 10.86 -9.50
CA ALA A 51 -23.46 12.01 -10.24
C ALA A 51 -22.39 13.08 -10.55
N ASP A 52 -21.30 13.13 -9.77
CA ASP A 52 -20.18 14.04 -9.98
C ASP A 52 -19.06 13.48 -10.88
N GLY A 53 -19.26 12.29 -11.48
CA GLY A 53 -18.27 11.59 -12.31
C GLY A 53 -17.03 11.12 -11.55
N LYS A 54 -17.02 11.22 -10.22
CA LYS A 54 -15.87 10.84 -9.38
C LYS A 54 -15.94 9.38 -8.98
N ARG A 55 -14.77 8.81 -8.71
CA ARG A 55 -14.64 7.45 -8.15
C ARG A 55 -15.27 7.34 -6.76
N SER A 56 -15.73 6.15 -6.42
CA SER A 56 -16.34 5.86 -5.13
C SER A 56 -15.49 6.28 -3.91
N THR A 57 -16.13 6.87 -2.91
CA THR A 57 -15.53 7.22 -1.61
C THR A 57 -15.47 6.03 -0.64
N TRP A 58 -15.82 4.83 -1.10
CA TRP A 58 -16.00 3.66 -0.26
C TRP A 58 -14.76 3.31 0.57
N HIS A 59 -13.56 3.35 -0.02
CA HIS A 59 -12.33 3.00 0.70
C HIS A 59 -12.04 3.97 1.86
N THR A 60 -12.21 5.28 1.65
CA THR A 60 -12.02 6.28 2.70
C THR A 60 -13.06 6.13 3.80
N GLN A 61 -14.32 5.87 3.45
CA GLN A 61 -15.37 5.64 4.44
C GLN A 61 -15.15 4.34 5.22
N ARG A 62 -14.76 3.26 4.54
CA ARG A 62 -14.43 1.96 5.17
C ARG A 62 -13.28 2.12 6.16
N PHE A 63 -12.25 2.88 5.79
CA PHE A 63 -11.17 3.23 6.70
C PHE A 63 -11.68 4.01 7.92
N THR A 64 -12.51 5.05 7.75
CA THR A 64 -13.07 5.80 8.87
C THR A 64 -13.84 4.92 9.84
N ARG A 65 -14.65 3.98 9.34
CA ARG A 65 -15.38 3.01 10.17
C ARG A 65 -14.42 2.07 10.91
N ALA A 66 -13.45 1.50 10.21
CA ALA A 66 -12.46 0.60 10.81
C ALA A 66 -11.61 1.31 11.89
N LYS A 67 -11.17 2.55 11.60
CA LYS A 67 -10.43 3.41 12.53
C LYS A 67 -11.23 3.67 13.81
N ARG A 68 -12.51 4.04 13.69
CA ARG A 68 -13.41 4.27 14.85
C ARG A 68 -13.56 3.01 15.69
N LYS A 69 -13.74 1.86 15.05
CA LYS A 69 -13.84 0.58 15.74
C LYS A 69 -12.56 0.21 16.50
N ALA A 70 -11.38 0.51 15.94
CA ALA A 70 -10.10 0.14 16.53
C ALA A 70 -9.59 1.10 17.62
N LEU A 71 -9.83 2.41 17.46
CA LEU A 71 -9.22 3.45 18.30
C LEU A 71 -10.21 4.21 19.19
N GLY A 72 -11.52 3.96 19.03
CA GLY A 72 -12.57 4.78 19.66
C GLY A 72 -12.61 6.21 19.12
N GLU A 73 -13.58 7.01 19.56
CA GLU A 73 -13.83 8.35 18.99
C GLU A 73 -12.64 9.31 19.19
N LYS A 74 -12.16 9.45 20.44
CA LYS A 74 -11.03 10.33 20.78
C LYS A 74 -9.73 9.96 20.05
N GLY A 75 -9.46 8.66 19.87
CA GLY A 75 -8.27 8.18 19.17
C GLY A 75 -8.31 8.41 17.64
N THR A 76 -9.48 8.74 17.09
CA THR A 76 -9.65 8.88 15.63
C THR A 76 -9.38 10.26 15.07
N GLU A 77 -9.43 11.32 15.88
CA GLU A 77 -9.41 12.71 15.40
C GLU A 77 -8.15 13.04 14.60
N ARG A 78 -7.02 12.43 14.96
CA ARG A 78 -5.71 12.72 14.36
C ARG A 78 -5.31 11.79 13.22
N LYS A 79 -6.18 10.86 12.79
CA LYS A 79 -5.83 9.84 11.77
C LYS A 79 -6.80 9.88 10.60
N VAL A 80 -6.27 10.00 9.40
CA VAL A 80 -7.01 9.96 8.13
C VAL A 80 -6.48 8.84 7.25
N PHE A 81 -7.10 8.58 6.11
CA PHE A 81 -6.65 7.49 5.21
C PHE A 81 -5.18 7.65 4.80
N HIS A 82 -4.73 8.90 4.59
CA HIS A 82 -3.33 9.22 4.30
C HIS A 82 -2.37 8.90 5.45
N SER A 83 -2.85 8.78 6.69
CA SER A 83 -2.02 8.39 7.83
C SER A 83 -1.42 6.99 7.70
N LEU A 84 -2.01 6.10 6.88
CA LEU A 84 -1.38 4.82 6.53
C LEU A 84 -0.03 5.03 5.82
N ARG A 85 0.02 6.00 4.90
CA ARG A 85 1.25 6.35 4.17
C ARG A 85 2.30 6.96 5.11
N HIS A 86 1.90 7.82 6.04
CA HIS A 86 2.80 8.31 7.08
C HIS A 86 3.34 7.17 7.95
N GLY A 87 2.51 6.19 8.30
CA GLY A 87 2.95 5.00 9.02
C GLY A 87 4.02 4.20 8.28
N VAL A 88 3.84 4.02 6.96
CA VAL A 88 4.87 3.40 6.10
C VAL A 88 6.16 4.22 6.12
N ALA A 89 6.07 5.54 5.94
CA ALA A 89 7.24 6.42 5.96
C ALA A 89 8.04 6.28 7.27
N GLN A 90 7.33 6.34 8.40
CA GLN A 90 7.93 6.22 9.72
C GLN A 90 8.57 4.85 9.97
N LEU A 91 7.98 3.77 9.48
CA LEU A 91 8.58 2.44 9.60
C LEU A 91 9.85 2.31 8.76
N LEU A 92 9.86 2.84 7.53
CA LEU A 92 11.06 2.80 6.70
C LEU A 92 12.19 3.65 7.30
N ASP A 93 11.85 4.83 7.82
CA ASP A 93 12.78 5.75 8.50
C ASP A 93 13.38 5.11 9.76
N ARG A 94 12.57 4.46 10.59
CA ARG A 94 13.05 3.69 11.76
C ARG A 94 13.97 2.53 11.41
N ASN A 95 13.85 1.98 10.20
CA ASN A 95 14.77 0.96 9.66
C ASN A 95 16.02 1.59 9.01
N GLN A 96 16.25 2.89 9.20
CA GLN A 96 17.41 3.64 8.69
C GLN A 96 17.57 3.55 7.17
N ILE A 97 16.45 3.44 6.45
CA ILE A 97 16.48 3.46 4.99
C ILE A 97 16.78 4.89 4.52
N PRO A 98 17.68 5.09 3.54
CA PRO A 98 17.97 6.42 3.02
C PRO A 98 16.71 7.17 2.59
N GLU A 99 16.59 8.44 2.99
CA GLU A 99 15.42 9.29 2.72
C GLU A 99 15.06 9.32 1.23
N ASP A 100 16.09 9.31 0.39
CA ASP A 100 15.95 9.35 -1.05
C ASP A 100 15.25 8.09 -1.62
N ARG A 101 15.46 6.91 -1.00
CA ARG A 101 14.75 5.65 -1.31
C ARG A 101 13.33 5.65 -0.76
N ILE A 102 13.13 6.20 0.44
CA ILE A 102 11.79 6.39 1.01
C ILE A 102 10.97 7.30 0.09
N ALA A 103 11.56 8.38 -0.40
CA ALA A 103 10.93 9.31 -1.33
C ALA A 103 10.54 8.63 -2.65
N LEU A 104 11.35 7.70 -3.18
CA LEU A 104 10.99 6.90 -4.36
C LEU A 104 9.76 6.01 -4.12
N LEU A 105 9.71 5.31 -2.99
CA LEU A 105 8.59 4.41 -2.65
C LEU A 105 7.28 5.18 -2.41
N LEU A 106 7.38 6.32 -1.73
CA LEU A 106 6.22 7.15 -1.42
C LEU A 106 5.81 8.01 -2.62
N GLY A 107 6.74 8.42 -3.49
CA GLY A 107 6.50 9.43 -4.52
C GLY A 107 6.51 10.83 -3.91
N HIS A 108 7.54 11.15 -3.13
CA HIS A 108 7.86 12.52 -2.71
C HIS A 108 8.83 13.14 -3.70
N THR A 109 8.78 14.47 -3.83
CA THR A 109 9.79 15.20 -4.61
C THR A 109 11.16 15.00 -3.98
N ARG A 110 12.17 14.68 -4.79
CA ARG A 110 13.55 14.46 -4.36
C ARG A 110 14.42 15.65 -4.73
N GLY A 111 15.17 16.18 -3.76
CA GLY A 111 16.18 17.21 -3.95
C GLY A 111 15.64 18.57 -4.42
N ASN A 112 16.49 19.60 -4.32
CA ASN A 112 16.20 20.93 -4.87
C ASN A 112 16.69 21.11 -6.30
N THR A 113 17.61 20.26 -6.79
CA THR A 113 18.25 20.39 -8.10
C THR A 113 17.51 19.58 -9.17
N GLU A 114 17.44 20.15 -10.39
CA GLU A 114 16.81 19.57 -11.58
C GLU A 114 17.24 18.13 -11.89
N THR A 115 18.51 17.79 -11.64
CA THR A 115 19.09 16.47 -11.93
C THR A 115 18.46 15.34 -11.11
N PHE A 116 18.10 15.59 -9.84
CA PHE A 116 17.45 14.59 -8.98
C PHE A 116 15.95 14.44 -9.26
N ARG A 117 15.32 15.43 -9.91
CA ARG A 117 13.90 15.39 -10.28
C ARG A 117 13.64 14.58 -11.56
N THR A 118 14.61 14.51 -12.47
CA THR A 118 14.39 14.07 -13.86
C THR A 118 14.68 12.58 -14.12
N TYR A 119 15.54 11.92 -13.33
CA TYR A 119 15.95 10.51 -13.54
C TYR A 119 15.22 9.49 -12.61
N SER A 120 14.08 9.86 -12.02
CA SER A 120 13.57 9.24 -10.79
C SER A 120 13.00 7.81 -10.90
N LYS A 121 12.43 7.40 -12.05
CA LYS A 121 11.78 6.08 -12.16
C LYS A 121 12.74 4.89 -12.05
N ASN A 122 14.00 5.08 -12.46
CA ASN A 122 15.01 4.01 -12.53
C ASN A 122 16.16 4.20 -11.53
N ALA A 123 16.04 5.14 -10.59
CA ALA A 123 17.10 5.46 -9.63
C ALA A 123 17.40 4.33 -8.62
N ALA A 124 16.52 3.34 -8.53
CA ALA A 124 16.72 2.11 -7.76
C ALA A 124 16.04 0.95 -8.48
N SER A 125 16.67 -0.23 -8.45
CA SER A 125 16.08 -1.42 -9.06
C SER A 125 14.87 -1.92 -8.23
N PRO A 126 13.87 -2.56 -8.85
CA PRO A 126 12.78 -3.21 -8.11
C PRO A 126 13.27 -4.25 -7.10
N VAL A 127 14.41 -4.90 -7.36
CA VAL A 127 15.05 -5.88 -6.47
C VAL A 127 15.59 -5.20 -5.20
N GLU A 128 16.23 -4.05 -5.34
CA GLU A 128 16.68 -3.24 -4.20
C GLU A 128 15.50 -2.75 -3.37
N LEU A 129 14.51 -2.11 -4.01
CA LEU A 129 13.33 -1.57 -3.34
C LEU A 129 12.52 -2.66 -2.62
N LYS A 130 12.54 -3.89 -3.14
CA LYS A 130 11.89 -5.05 -2.52
C LYS A 130 12.48 -5.36 -1.15
N LYS A 131 13.81 -5.23 -0.98
CA LYS A 131 14.47 -5.44 0.32
C LYS A 131 13.89 -4.51 1.39
N TYR A 132 13.68 -3.24 1.05
CA TYR A 132 13.09 -2.25 1.94
C TYR A 132 11.62 -2.50 2.24
N ILE A 133 10.84 -2.90 1.23
CA ILE A 133 9.42 -3.24 1.42
C ILE A 133 9.25 -4.43 2.36
N GLU A 134 10.13 -5.43 2.33
CA GLU A 134 10.06 -6.59 3.25
C GLU A 134 10.34 -6.24 4.71
N LEU A 135 10.92 -5.07 5.00
CA LEU A 135 11.12 -4.57 6.37
C LEU A 135 9.83 -3.99 6.98
N LEU A 136 8.78 -3.78 6.18
CA LEU A 136 7.48 -3.30 6.64
C LEU A 136 6.71 -4.41 7.35
N ARG A 137 7.07 -4.65 8.61
CA ARG A 137 6.48 -5.69 9.45
C ARG A 137 5.56 -5.12 10.52
N TYR A 138 4.47 -5.84 10.77
CA TYR A 138 3.50 -5.52 11.81
C TYR A 138 3.30 -6.76 12.70
N PRO A 139 4.22 -7.02 13.65
CA PRO A 139 4.25 -8.30 14.39
C PRO A 139 2.93 -8.66 15.07
N GLU A 140 2.21 -7.66 15.60
CA GLU A 140 0.91 -7.87 16.24
C GLU A 140 -0.17 -8.37 15.27
N ILE A 141 -0.14 -7.90 14.02
CA ILE A 141 -1.07 -8.32 12.97
C ILE A 141 -0.67 -9.70 12.41
N GLU A 142 0.62 -9.94 12.23
CA GLU A 142 1.15 -11.18 11.66
C GLU A 142 0.91 -12.39 12.56
N LYS A 143 0.97 -12.21 13.88
CA LYS A 143 0.55 -13.22 14.87
C LYS A 143 -0.93 -13.61 14.64
N GLY A 144 -1.81 -12.63 14.47
CA GLY A 144 -3.24 -12.87 14.19
C GLY A 144 -3.50 -13.59 12.86
N LEU A 145 -2.72 -13.28 11.81
CA LEU A 145 -2.82 -13.95 10.51
C LEU A 145 -2.44 -15.43 10.59
N SER A 146 -1.44 -15.74 11.41
CA SER A 146 -0.94 -17.11 11.62
C SER A 146 -1.93 -17.97 12.40
N ILE A 147 -2.61 -17.39 13.39
CA ILE A 147 -3.67 -18.05 14.16
C ILE A 147 -4.87 -18.37 13.26
N ASN A 148 -5.27 -17.43 12.38
CA ASN A 148 -6.40 -17.63 11.46
C ASN A 148 -6.12 -18.64 10.33
N LYS A 149 -4.86 -18.82 9.91
CA LYS A 149 -4.49 -19.90 8.98
C LYS A 149 -4.67 -21.27 9.64
N LYS A 150 -4.25 -21.43 10.91
CA LYS A 150 -4.40 -22.70 11.65
C LYS A 150 -5.86 -23.07 11.89
N SER A 151 -6.72 -22.10 12.20
CA SER A 151 -8.17 -22.34 12.38
C SER A 151 -8.87 -22.72 11.08
N ASN A 152 -8.55 -22.07 9.97
CA ASN A 152 -9.11 -22.41 8.65
C ASN A 152 -8.58 -23.74 8.10
N LEU A 153 -7.35 -24.14 8.45
CA LEU A 153 -6.82 -25.46 8.09
C LEU A 153 -7.52 -26.58 8.87
N ARG A 154 -7.79 -26.38 10.18
CA ARG A 154 -8.56 -27.34 11.01
C ARG A 154 -10.00 -27.52 10.55
N ARG A 155 -10.64 -26.49 9.98
CA ARG A 155 -12.01 -26.58 9.43
C ARG A 155 -12.09 -27.30 8.07
N LYS A 156 -10.96 -27.50 7.38
CA LYS A 156 -10.90 -28.22 6.10
C LYS A 156 -10.51 -29.70 6.26
N THR A 157 -10.23 -30.15 7.47
CA THR A 157 -9.76 -31.53 7.77
C THR A 157 -10.75 -32.35 8.59
N THR A 158 -11.98 -31.89 8.76
CA THR A 158 -13.08 -32.72 9.24
C THR A 158 -13.91 -33.17 8.03
N PRO A 159 -14.11 -34.49 7.82
CA PRO A 159 -14.91 -35.01 6.71
C PRO A 159 -16.37 -34.55 6.75
#